data_AF-A0A7V4CWT8-F1
#
_entry.id   AF-A0A7V4CWT8-F1
#
_cell.length_a   1.000
_cell.length_b   1.000
_cell.length_c   1.000
_cell.angle_alpha   90.00
_cell.angle_beta   90.00
_cell.angle_gamma   90.00
#
_symmetry.space_group_name_H-M   'P 1'
#
loop_
_entity.id
_entity.type
_entity.pdbx_description
1 polymer ?
#
loop_
_entity_poly.entity_id
_entity_poly.type
_entity_poly.pdbx_seq_one_letter_code
_entity_poly.pdbx_strand_id
1 'polypeptide(L)' 'MSLCASCGLQLTGDAALCPHHHCVYGDDWAVANRIMCDFFHRKKVPPRLVPAERDDDFWAHTSEAA' A
#
# COMPACT_ATOMS: atom_id res chain seq x y z
N MET A 1 -24.11 15.10 -7.60
CA MET A 1 -23.13 14.43 -8.46
C MET A 1 -21.74 14.73 -7.91
N SER A 2 -21.15 13.77 -7.17
CA SER A 2 -19.78 13.90 -6.62
C SER A 2 -18.77 13.20 -7.53
N LEU A 3 -17.50 13.60 -7.44
CA LEU A 3 -16.39 12.90 -8.06
C LEU A 3 -15.69 12.04 -7.01
N CYS A 4 -15.16 10.88 -7.42
CA CYS A 4 -14.28 10.08 -6.58
C CYS A 4 -13.04 10.90 -6.19
N ALA A 5 -12.78 11.05 -4.90
CA ALA A 5 -11.64 11.80 -4.39
C ALA A 5 -10.27 11.22 -4.83
N SER A 6 -10.23 9.93 -5.20
CA SER A 6 -8.99 9.24 -5.56
C SER A 6 -8.71 9.23 -7.07
N CYS A 7 -9.73 9.08 -7.92
CA CYS A 7 -9.54 8.95 -9.38
C CYS A 7 -10.41 9.86 -10.24
N GLY A 8 -11.26 10.71 -9.65
CA GLY A 8 -12.10 11.66 -10.40
C GLY A 8 -13.28 11.04 -11.15
N LEU A 9 -13.56 9.75 -10.99
CA LEU A 9 -14.74 9.11 -11.60
C LEU A 9 -16.05 9.73 -11.08
N GLN A 10 -16.99 10.03 -11.98
CA GLN A 10 -18.32 10.53 -11.62
C GLN A 10 -19.11 9.47 -10.84
N LEU A 11 -19.59 9.84 -9.65
CA LEU A 11 -20.33 8.96 -8.76
C LEU A 11 -21.83 9.22 -8.82
N THR A 12 -22.61 8.15 -8.65
CA THR A 12 -24.04 8.19 -8.36
C THR A 12 -24.23 8.30 -6.85
N GLY A 13 -24.83 9.40 -6.39
CA GLY A 13 -25.02 9.69 -4.97
C GLY A 13 -23.90 10.52 -4.35
N ASP A 14 -23.71 10.34 -3.05
CA ASP A 14 -22.99 11.27 -2.17
C ASP A 14 -21.67 10.66 -1.65
N ALA A 15 -21.35 9.44 -2.11
CA ALA A 15 -20.11 8.76 -1.74
C ALA A 15 -18.88 9.58 -2.16
N ALA A 16 -17.80 9.48 -1.38
CA ALA A 16 -16.52 10.13 -1.66
C ALA A 16 -15.58 9.27 -2.52
N LEU A 17 -15.79 7.95 -2.58
CA LEU A 17 -14.94 6.99 -3.30
C LEU A 17 -15.79 6.08 -4.19
N CYS A 18 -15.30 5.74 -5.39
CA CYS A 18 -15.96 4.80 -6.30
C CYS A 18 -15.82 3.35 -5.79
N PRO A 19 -16.68 2.39 -6.19
CA PRO A 19 -16.60 0.99 -5.75
C PRO A 19 -15.20 0.34 -5.84
N HIS A 20 -14.41 0.73 -6.84
CA HIS A 20 -13.02 0.27 -6.99
C HIS A 20 -12.09 0.75 -5.87
N HIS A 21 -12.22 2.01 -5.46
CA HIS A 21 -11.42 2.62 -4.37
C HIS A 21 -12.12 2.62 -3.01
N HIS A 22 -13.42 2.31 -2.98
CA HIS A 22 -14.22 2.07 -1.79
C HIS A 22 -13.98 0.66 -1.26
N CYS A 23 -13.44 -0.24 -2.10
CA CYS A 23 -12.86 -1.50 -1.67
C CYS A 23 -11.52 -1.27 -0.95
N VAL A 24 -11.54 -0.42 0.07
CA VAL A 24 -10.57 -0.47 1.15
C VAL A 24 -11.07 -1.62 2.01
N TYR A 25 -10.42 -2.77 1.95
CA TYR A 25 -10.67 -3.79 2.96
C TYR A 25 -10.37 -3.10 4.27
N GLY A 26 -11.36 -2.88 5.15
CA GLY A 26 -11.15 -2.09 6.39
C GLY A 26 -10.01 -2.60 7.28
N ASP A 27 -9.52 -3.81 7.00
CA ASP A 27 -8.37 -4.44 7.62
C ASP A 27 -7.01 -3.99 7.03
N ASP A 28 -6.94 -3.31 5.88
CA ASP A 28 -5.69 -2.97 5.20
C ASP A 28 -4.96 -1.76 5.82
N TRP A 29 -5.68 -0.72 6.24
CA TRP A 29 -5.08 0.51 6.72
C TRP A 29 -4.44 0.32 8.10
N ALA A 30 -5.17 -0.32 9.02
CA ALA A 30 -4.68 -0.56 10.37
C ALA A 30 -3.52 -1.57 10.35
N VAL A 31 -3.58 -2.59 9.49
CA VAL A 31 -2.52 -3.59 9.33
C VAL A 31 -1.29 -2.98 8.67
N ALA A 32 -1.45 -2.24 7.57
CA ALA A 32 -0.34 -1.57 6.89
C ALA A 32 0.36 -0.57 7.82
N ASN A 33 -0.40 0.24 8.56
CA ASN A 33 0.19 1.18 9.51
C ASN A 33 0.85 0.47 10.69
N ARG A 34 0.30 -0.65 11.17
CA ARG A 34 0.95 -1.44 12.21
C ARG A 34 2.30 -1.98 11.74
N ILE A 35 2.38 -2.49 10.51
CA ILE A 35 3.63 -2.95 9.89
C ILE A 35 4.66 -1.81 9.84
N MET A 36 4.24 -0.63 9.37
CA MET A 36 5.11 0.55 9.32
C MET A 36 5.59 0.98 10.71
N CYS A 37 4.69 1.05 11.71
CA CYS A 37 5.08 1.37 13.09
C CYS A 37 6.03 0.33 13.69
N ASP A 38 5.83 -0.96 13.38
CA ASP A 38 6.68 -2.04 13.85
C ASP A 38 8.11 -1.90 13.31
N PHE A 39 8.27 -1.51 12.04
CA PHE A 39 9.59 -1.24 11.46
C PHE A 39 10.21 0.07 11.98
N PHE A 40 9.50 1.19 11.91
CA PHE A 40 10.07 2.50 12.21
C PHE A 40 10.25 2.79 13.69
N HIS A 41 9.24 2.47 14.51
CA HIS A 41 9.24 2.85 15.91
C HIS A 41 9.68 1.72 16.83
N ARG A 42 9.31 0.48 16.48
CA ARG A 42 9.62 -0.70 17.32
C ARG A 42 10.83 -1.50 16.83
N LYS A 43 11.41 -1.10 15.69
CA LYS A 43 12.63 -1.70 15.11
C LYS A 43 12.55 -3.22 14.97
N LYS A 44 11.35 -3.76 14.70
CA LYS A 44 11.21 -5.17 14.37
C LYS A 44 11.93 -5.43 13.05
N VAL A 45 12.68 -6.51 12.96
CA VAL A 45 13.32 -6.91 11.70
C VAL A 45 12.51 -8.06 11.13
N PRO A 46 11.92 -7.93 9.93
CA PRO A 46 11.21 -9.04 9.33
C PRO A 46 12.23 -10.13 8.97
N PRO A 47 11.86 -11.42 9.08
CA PRO A 47 12.73 -12.48 8.61
C PRO A 47 13.04 -12.26 7.14
N ARG A 48 14.32 -12.34 6.78
CA ARG A 48 14.75 -12.19 5.40
C ARG A 48 14.28 -13.42 4.63
N LEU A 49 13.61 -13.22 3.49
CA LEU A 49 13.16 -14.30 2.59
C LEU A 49 14.34 -15.20 2.20
N VAL A 50 14.11 -16.47 1.87
CA VAL A 50 15.21 -17.30 1.34
C VAL A 50 15.59 -16.84 -0.07
N PRO A 51 16.83 -17.05 -0.55
CA PRO A 51 17.25 -16.56 -1.86
C PRO A 51 16.32 -16.95 -3.02
N ALA A 52 15.75 -18.16 -2.98
CA ALA A 52 14.84 -18.64 -4.01
C ALA A 52 13.50 -17.87 -4.10
N GLU A 53 13.12 -17.15 -3.05
CA GLU A 53 11.88 -16.36 -2.98
C GLU A 53 12.10 -14.87 -3.20
N ARG A 54 13.36 -14.43 -3.32
CA ARG A 54 13.69 -13.03 -3.53
C ARG A 54 13.73 -12.70 -5.01
N ASP A 55 13.12 -11.58 -5.37
CA ASP A 55 13.27 -11.00 -6.70
C ASP A 55 14.52 -10.09 -6.75
N ASP A 56 15.68 -10.66 -6.43
CA ASP A 56 16.94 -9.92 -6.32
C ASP A 56 17.34 -9.29 -7.68
N ASP A 57 16.94 -9.89 -8.81
CA ASP A 57 17.19 -9.39 -10.16
C ASP A 57 16.39 -8.10 -10.46
N PHE A 58 15.10 -8.06 -10.13
CA PHE A 58 14.28 -6.85 -10.29
C PHE A 58 14.84 -5.66 -9.49
N TRP A 59 15.28 -5.91 -8.27
CA TRP A 59 15.80 -4.87 -7.37
C TRP A 59 17.29 -4.56 -7.57
N ALA A 60 18.01 -5.29 -8.42
CA ALA A 60 19.43 -5.04 -8.70
C ALA A 60 19.69 -3.68 -9.38
N HIS A 61 18.67 -3.07 -9.99
CA HIS A 61 18.79 -1.85 -10.79
C HIS A 61 18.62 -0.53 -10.02
N THR A 62 18.47 -0.52 -8.70
CA THR A 62 18.17 0.70 -7.93
C THR A 62 19.39 1.57 -7.58
N SER A 63 20.47 1.56 -8.37
CA SER A 63 21.65 2.41 -8.13
C SER A 63 21.44 3.90 -8.43
N GLU A 64 20.28 4.33 -8.94
CA GLU A 64 20.02 5.71 -9.38
C GLU A 64 18.87 6.42 -8.65
N ALA A 65 18.85 6.37 -7.33
CA ALA A 65 18.02 7.28 -6.54
C ALA A 65 18.81 7.82 -5.34
N ALA A 66 19.74 8.73 -5.62
CA ALA A 66 20.42 9.59 -4.65
C ALA A 66 20.10 11.05 -4.97
#